data_AF-A0A932FUK0-F1
#
_entry.id   AF-A0A932FUK0-F1
#
_cell.length_a   1.000
_cell.length_b   1.000
_cell.length_c   1.000
_cell.angle_alpha   90.00
_cell.angle_beta   90.00
_cell.angle_gamma   90.00
#
_symmetry.space_group_name_H-M   'P 1'
#
loop_
_entity.id
_entity.type
_entity.pdbx_description
1 polymer ?
#
loop_
_entity_poly.entity_id
_entity_poly.type
_entity_poly.pdbx_seq_one_letter_code
_entity_poly.pdbx_strand_id
1 'polypeptide(L)' 'MTELMTLEEVASYLRVTEKTVYRLVDRRAIPAAKVGHQWR' A
#
# COMPACT_ATOMS: atom_id res chain seq x y z
N MET A 1 -13.97 -9.18 8.20
CA MET A 1 -12.58 -9.52 7.81
C MET A 1 -12.03 -8.30 7.10
N THR A 2 -10.93 -7.72 7.57
CA THR A 2 -10.30 -6.59 6.89
C THR A 2 -9.52 -7.16 5.70
N GLU A 3 -9.96 -6.85 4.49
CA GLU A 3 -9.30 -7.31 3.27
C GLU A 3 -8.03 -6.46 3.06
N LEU A 4 -6.87 -7.12 3.08
CA LEU A 4 -5.58 -6.46 2.85
C LEU A 4 -5.30 -6.40 1.36
N MET A 5 -4.95 -5.23 0.85
CA MET A 5 -4.66 -5.04 -0.57
C MET A 5 -3.16 -5.25 -0.83
N THR A 6 -2.81 -5.70 -2.03
CA THR A 6 -1.42 -5.61 -2.50
C THR A 6 -1.06 -4.16 -2.83
N LEU A 7 0.23 -3.89 -2.95
CA LEU A 7 0.72 -2.58 -3.36
C LEU A 7 0.23 -2.20 -4.77
N GLU A 8 0.18 -3.18 -5.67
CA GLU A 8 -0.33 -3.05 -7.03
C GLU A 8 -1.83 -2.76 -7.06
N GLU A 9 -2.61 -3.44 -6.21
CA GLU A 9 -4.05 -3.21 -6.08
C GLU A 9 -4.34 -1.80 -5.56
N VAL A 10 -3.60 -1.33 -4.54
CA VAL A 10 -3.73 0.05 -4.02
C VAL A 10 -3.31 1.06 -5.08
N ALA A 11 -2.22 0.81 -5.80
CA ALA A 11 -1.72 1.69 -6.86
C ALA A 11 -2.77 1.84 -7.98
N SER A 12 -3.36 0.72 -8.41
CA SER A 12 -4.45 0.68 -9.39
C SER A 12 -5.70 1.41 -8.89
N TYR A 13 -6.09 1.17 -7.63
CA TYR A 13 -7.27 1.79 -7.01
C TYR A 13 -7.15 3.31 -6.92
N LEU A 14 -6.00 3.80 -6.43
CA LEU A 14 -5.74 5.24 -6.29
C LEU A 14 -5.30 5.91 -7.60
N ARG A 15 -5.09 5.13 -8.67
CA ARG A 15 -4.55 5.59 -9.97
C ARG A 15 -3.21 6.31 -9.83
N VAL A 16 -2.34 5.76 -8.99
CA VAL A 16 -0.98 6.27 -8.76
C VAL A 16 0.04 5.17 -9.04
N THR A 17 1.32 5.53 -9.07
CA THR A 17 2.39 4.54 -9.17
C THR A 17 2.64 3.84 -7.83
N GLU A 18 3.11 2.60 -7.84
CA GLU A 18 3.52 1.87 -6.63
C GLU A 18 4.53 2.66 -5.79
N LYS A 19 5.48 3.35 -6.44
CA LYS A 19 6.44 4.25 -5.75
C LYS A 19 5.75 5.35 -4.95
N THR A 20 4.60 5.83 -5.43
CA THR A 20 3.79 6.81 -4.72
C THR A 20 3.08 6.16 -3.53
N VAL A 21 2.56 4.95 -3.68
CA VAL A 21 2.01 4.16 -2.57
C VAL A 21 3.06 3.93 -1.48
N TYR A 22 4.27 3.49 -1.82
CA TYR A 22 5.39 3.37 -0.87
C TYR A 22 5.64 4.66 -0.10
N ARG A 23 5.67 5.80 -0.80
CA ARG A 23 5.86 7.11 -0.16
C ARG A 23 4.72 7.48 0.79
N LEU A 24 3.49 7.09 0.47
CA LEU A 24 2.32 7.29 1.34
C LEU A 24 2.42 6.42 2.59
N VAL A 25 2.87 5.16 2.46
CA VAL A 25 3.15 4.26 3.58
C VAL A 25 4.26 4.85 4.47
N ASP A 26 5.38 5.26 3.90
CA ASP A 26 6.52 5.85 4.65
C ASP A 26 6.11 7.11 5.41
N ARG A 27 5.25 7.94 4.81
CA ARG A 27 4.69 9.15 5.42
C ARG A 27 3.56 8.86 6.42
N ARG A 28 3.19 7.59 6.62
CA ARG A 28 2.04 7.15 7.42
C ARG A 28 0.73 7.81 6.99
N ALA A 29 0.61 8.15 5.71
CA ALA A 29 -0.56 8.78 5.12
C ALA A 29 -1.68 7.77 4.81
N ILE A 30 -1.33 6.49 4.65
CA ILE A 30 -2.27 5.38 4.51
C ILE A 30 -1.95 4.27 5.52
N PRO A 31 -2.96 3.56 6.04
CA PRO A 31 -2.74 2.39 6.88
C PRO A 31 -2.10 1.28 6.04
N ALA A 32 -1.01 0.71 6.54
CA ALA A 32 -0.34 -0.43 5.94
C ALA A 32 0.28 -1.30 7.03
N ALA A 33 0.30 -2.61 6.79
CA ALA A 33 0.92 -3.64 7.61
C ALA A 33 2.03 -4.34 6.83
N LYS A 34 3.15 -4.61 7.50
CA LYS A 34 4.23 -5.39 6.88
C LYS A 34 3.95 -6.88 7.09
N VAL A 35 3.73 -7.60 6.01
CA VAL A 35 3.49 -9.05 6.01
C VAL A 35 4.68 -9.73 5.34
N GLY A 36 5.56 -10.32 6.16
CA GLY A 36 6.84 -10.86 5.70
C GLY A 36 7.72 -9.76 5.12
N HIS A 37 8.04 -9.86 3.83
CA HIS A 37 8.89 -8.90 3.12
C HIS A 37 8.10 -7.85 2.31
N GLN A 38 6.77 -7.90 2.31
CA GLN A 38 5.92 -7.01 1.52
C GLN A 38 5.02 -6.13 2.41
N TRP A 39 4.65 -4.97 1.90
CA TRP A 39 3.60 -4.14 2.50
C TRP A 39 2.23 -4.58 1.98
N ARG A 40 1.26 -4.53 2.89
CA ARG A 40 -0.14 -4.87 2.70
C ARG A 40 -1.03 -3.83 3.38
#